data_AF-A0A2T4V0X3-F1
#
_entry.id   AF-A0A2T4V0X3-F1
#
_cell.length_a   1.000
_cell.length_b   1.000
_cell.length_c   1.000
_cell.angle_alpha   90.00
_cell.angle_beta   90.00
_cell.angle_gamma   90.00
#
_symmetry.space_group_name_H-M   'P 1'
#
loop_
_entity.id
_entity.type
_entity.pdbx_description
1 polymer ?
#
loop_
_entity_poly.entity_id
_entity_poly.type
_entity_poly.pdbx_seq_one_letter_code
_entity_poly.pdbx_strand_id
1 'polypeptide(L)'
;MPKGAVISFDLKPQGSEDYRIAYSILGNAGFTVTTPDLEVFLPNTTVLGTIPDDWTAERLREAVKFEFRNAGLNLTSILCGVISDWAVMGNRVDYKALTR
;
A
#
# COMPACT_ATOMS: atom_id res chain seq x y z
N MET A 1 13.50 5.81 11.96
CA MET A 1 13.65 4.60 11.10
C MET A 1 12.47 4.55 10.14
N PRO A 2 12.61 4.03 8.91
CA PRO A 2 11.47 3.90 8.00
C PRO A 2 10.33 3.10 8.65
N LYS A 3 9.09 3.55 8.45
CA LYS A 3 7.89 2.95 9.04
C LYS A 3 7.19 2.08 8.02
N GLY A 4 6.62 0.96 8.45
CA GLY A 4 5.74 0.18 7.57
C GLY A 4 4.46 0.96 7.26
N ALA A 5 3.93 0.78 6.04
CA ALA A 5 2.70 1.40 5.59
C ALA A 5 1.86 0.44 4.76
N VAL A 6 0.55 0.69 4.76
CA VAL A 6 -0.45 -0.05 3.98
C VAL A 6 -1.28 0.93 3.15
N ILE A 7 -1.57 0.53 1.92
CA ILE A 7 -2.44 1.28 0.99
C ILE A 7 -3.44 0.30 0.42
N SER A 8 -4.74 0.61 0.47
CA SER A 8 -5.80 -0.07 -0.26
C SER A 8 -6.57 0.97 -1.07
N PHE A 9 -6.94 0.67 -2.31
CA PHE A 9 -7.55 1.66 -3.20
C PHE A 9 -8.52 1.04 -4.21
N ASP A 10 -9.46 1.84 -4.72
CA ASP A 10 -10.34 1.44 -5.83
C ASP A 10 -10.32 2.48 -6.96
N LEU A 11 -10.36 2.01 -8.21
CA LEU A 11 -10.37 2.84 -9.42
C LEU A 11 -11.70 2.72 -10.20
N LYS A 12 -12.01 3.73 -11.04
CA LYS A 12 -13.13 3.70 -12.01
C LYS A 12 -12.72 4.25 -13.39
N PRO A 13 -13.02 3.57 -14.50
CA PRO A 13 -13.58 2.22 -14.57
C PRO A 13 -12.60 1.20 -13.98
N GLN A 14 -13.09 0.03 -13.58
CA GLN A 14 -12.25 -1.03 -13.00
C GLN A 14 -11.53 -1.81 -14.13
N GLY A 15 -10.78 -1.10 -14.96
CA GLY A 15 -10.00 -1.69 -16.04
C GLY A 15 -8.76 -2.41 -15.49
N SER A 16 -8.43 -3.59 -16.03
CA SER A 16 -7.20 -4.32 -15.64
C SER A 16 -5.93 -3.52 -15.93
N GLU A 17 -5.95 -2.66 -16.95
CA GLU A 17 -4.83 -1.78 -17.30
C GLU A 17 -4.58 -0.68 -16.26
N ASP A 18 -5.65 -0.06 -15.74
CA ASP A 18 -5.55 1.01 -14.72
C ASP A 18 -4.93 0.48 -13.43
N TYR A 19 -5.37 -0.70 -12.98
CA TYR A 19 -4.78 -1.36 -11.82
C TYR A 19 -3.32 -1.76 -12.06
N ARG A 20 -2.96 -2.20 -13.26
CA ARG A 20 -1.56 -2.50 -13.62
C ARG A 20 -0.67 -1.26 -13.53
N ILE A 21 -1.16 -0.11 -14.02
CA ILE A 21 -0.45 1.17 -13.90
C ILE A 21 -0.32 1.57 -12.43
N ALA A 22 -1.41 1.48 -11.65
CA ALA A 22 -1.40 1.78 -10.22
C ALA A 22 -0.37 0.94 -9.45
N TYR A 23 -0.36 -0.39 -9.67
CA TYR A 23 0.63 -1.27 -9.05
C TYR A 23 2.05 -0.98 -9.52
N SER A 24 2.25 -0.58 -10.77
CA SER A 24 3.58 -0.18 -11.25
C SER A 24 4.09 1.08 -10.57
N ILE A 25 3.23 2.09 -10.36
CA ILE A 25 3.57 3.32 -9.65
C ILE A 25 3.96 3.00 -8.21
N LEU A 26 3.11 2.24 -7.51
CA LEU A 26 3.34 1.87 -6.12
C LEU A 26 4.57 0.94 -5.99
N GLY A 27 4.78 0.04 -6.95
CA GLY A 27 5.96 -0.82 -7.07
C GLY A 27 7.26 -0.03 -7.18
N ASN A 28 7.28 0.98 -8.04
CA ASN A 28 8.44 1.87 -8.20
C ASN A 28 8.73 2.69 -6.93
N ALA A 29 7.70 2.94 -6.11
CA ALA A 29 7.82 3.58 -4.80
C ALA A 29 8.20 2.60 -3.67
N GLY A 30 8.44 1.32 -3.97
CA GLY A 30 8.84 0.31 -2.99
C GLY A 30 7.69 -0.37 -2.25
N PHE A 31 6.45 -0.23 -2.73
CA PHE A 31 5.31 -1.01 -2.23
C PHE A 31 5.17 -2.31 -3.02
N THR A 32 4.71 -3.36 -2.35
CA THR A 32 4.51 -4.68 -2.93
C THR A 32 3.09 -5.14 -2.69
N VAL A 33 2.50 -5.80 -3.69
CA VAL A 33 1.23 -6.52 -3.49
C VAL A 33 1.54 -7.64 -2.50
N THR A 34 0.92 -7.58 -1.33
CA THR A 34 1.02 -8.66 -0.36
C THR A 34 -0.31 -9.37 -0.36
N THR A 35 -0.32 -10.64 -0.74
CA THR A 35 -1.38 -11.54 -0.29
C THR A 35 -1.14 -11.70 1.21
N PRO A 36 -1.98 -11.17 2.10
CA PRO A 36 -1.70 -11.29 3.52
C PRO A 36 -1.64 -12.79 3.88
N ASP A 37 -0.48 -13.24 4.38
CA ASP A 37 -0.30 -14.55 5.04
C ASP A 37 -1.00 -14.59 6.43
N LEU A 38 -1.69 -13.51 6.78
CA LEU A 38 -2.42 -13.33 8.04
C LEU A 38 -3.91 -13.56 7.80
N GLU A 39 -4.62 -14.02 8.84
CA GLU A 39 -6.10 -14.18 8.89
C GLU A 39 -6.89 -12.86 8.68
N VAL A 40 -6.23 -11.78 8.28
CA VAL A 40 -6.84 -10.50 7.96
C VAL A 40 -7.08 -10.45 6.46
N PHE A 41 -8.35 -10.65 6.07
CA PHE A 41 -8.80 -10.43 4.70
C PHE A 41 -8.65 -8.95 4.34
N LEU A 42 -7.67 -8.63 3.50
CA LEU A 42 -7.50 -7.32 2.89
C LEU A 42 -8.04 -7.37 1.45
N PRO A 43 -8.63 -6.28 0.93
CA PRO A 43 -8.99 -6.21 -0.48
C PRO A 43 -7.80 -6.52 -1.38
N ASN A 44 -8.03 -7.18 -2.52
CA ASN A 44 -6.98 -7.52 -3.50
C ASN A 44 -6.21 -6.29 -4.05
N THR A 45 -6.67 -5.08 -3.74
CA THR A 45 -6.06 -3.79 -4.07
C THR A 45 -5.12 -3.26 -2.99
N THR A 46 -4.78 -4.09 -2.01
CA THR A 46 -3.90 -3.72 -0.92
C THR A 46 -2.43 -3.96 -1.27
N VAL A 47 -1.58 -2.97 -0.99
CA VAL A 47 -0.13 -3.09 -1.03
C VAL A 47 0.49 -2.69 0.31
N LEU A 48 1.64 -3.28 0.64
CA LEU A 48 2.44 -2.96 1.81
C LEU A 48 3.83 -2.47 1.39
N GLY A 49 4.41 -1.57 2.17
CA GLY A 49 5.75 -1.04 1.91
C GLY A 49 6.30 -0.30 3.12
N THR A 50 7.36 0.47 2.90
CA THR A 50 7.93 1.34 3.93
C THR A 50 7.95 2.79 3.47
N ILE A 51 7.64 3.70 4.39
CA ILE A 51 7.68 5.15 4.16
C ILE A 51 8.74 5.81 5.06
N PRO A 52 9.19 7.03 4.73
CA PRO A 52 10.04 7.81 5.62
C PRO A 52 9.40 8.02 6.99
N ASP A 53 10.22 8.15 8.03
CA ASP A 53 9.77 8.21 9.43
C ASP A 53 8.88 9.42 9.72
N ASP A 54 9.09 10.52 9.00
CA ASP A 54 8.33 11.77 9.12
C ASP A 54 7.00 11.75 8.34
N TRP A 55 6.69 10.67 7.62
CA TRP A 55 5.44 10.56 6.87
C TRP A 55 4.29 10.09 7.75
N THR A 56 3.14 10.73 7.55
CA THR A 56 1.85 10.33 8.12
C THR A 56 1.03 9.57 7.07
N ALA A 57 -0.01 8.84 7.52
CA ALA A 57 -0.98 8.22 6.62
C ALA A 57 -1.63 9.24 5.67
N GLU A 58 -1.90 10.46 6.16
CA GLU A 58 -2.46 11.55 5.34
C GLU A 58 -1.49 12.00 4.25
N ARG A 59 -0.20 12.22 4.60
CA ARG A 59 0.81 12.60 3.62
C ARG A 59 0.99 11.52 2.55
N LEU A 60 1.02 10.25 2.96
CA LEU A 60 1.08 9.12 2.04
C LEU A 60 -0.12 9.13 1.08
N ARG A 61 -1.34 9.33 1.61
CA ARG A 61 -2.55 9.39 0.80
C ARG A 61 -2.50 10.51 -0.25
N GLU A 62 -2.06 11.72 0.13
CA GLU A 62 -1.96 12.83 -0.82
C GLU A 62 -0.88 12.60 -1.88
N ALA A 63 0.26 12.00 -1.51
CA ALA A 63 1.30 11.61 -2.48
C ALA A 63 0.77 10.59 -3.50
N VAL A 64 0.08 9.54 -3.05
CA VAL A 64 -0.49 8.52 -3.94
C VAL A 64 -1.56 9.14 -4.86
N LYS A 65 -2.44 9.99 -4.31
CA LYS A 65 -3.46 10.71 -5.11
C LYS A 65 -2.82 11.57 -6.19
N PHE A 66 -1.72 12.25 -5.88
CA PHE A 66 -1.00 13.08 -6.84
C PHE A 66 -0.44 12.24 -8.00
N GLU A 67 0.28 11.15 -7.68
CA GLU A 67 0.84 10.26 -8.70
C GLU A 67 -0.24 9.60 -9.56
N PHE A 68 -1.32 9.11 -8.95
CA PHE A 68 -2.42 8.49 -9.68
C PHE A 68 -3.10 9.46 -10.62
N ARG A 69 -3.32 10.70 -10.17
CA ARG A 69 -3.90 11.76 -11.01
C ARG A 69 -3.01 12.11 -12.20
N ASN A 70 -1.70 12.20 -11.97
CA ASN A 70 -0.73 12.48 -13.05
C ASN A 70 -0.68 11.35 -14.09
N ALA A 71 -0.94 10.11 -13.66
CA ALA A 71 -1.05 8.96 -14.54
C ALA A 71 -2.43 8.81 -15.22
N GLY A 72 -3.37 9.73 -14.97
CA GLY A 72 -4.72 9.68 -15.54
C GLY A 72 -5.64 8.66 -14.86
N LEU A 73 -5.24 8.09 -13.72
CA LEU A 73 -6.04 7.14 -12.97
C LEU A 73 -7.15 7.87 -12.21
N ASN A 74 -8.37 7.33 -12.30
CA ASN A 74 -9.53 7.89 -11.63
C ASN A 74 -9.82 7.11 -10.34
N LEU A 75 -9.22 7.61 -9.26
CA LEU A 75 -9.34 7.07 -7.91
C LEU A 75 -10.74 7.32 -7.33
N THR A 76 -11.40 6.26 -6.90
CA THR A 76 -12.72 6.31 -6.25
C THR A 76 -12.60 6.32 -4.73
N SER A 77 -11.74 5.48 -4.19
CA SER A 77 -11.52 5.33 -2.75
C SER A 77 -10.04 5.05 -2.49
N ILE A 78 -9.55 5.49 -1.34
CA ILE A 78 -8.21 5.13 -0.86
C ILE A 78 -8.19 5.14 0.66
N LEU A 79 -7.57 4.10 1.22
CA LEU A 79 -7.22 3.98 2.62
C LEU A 79 -5.71 3.85 2.70
N CYS A 80 -5.08 4.72 3.48
CA CYS A 80 -3.67 4.63 3.84
C CYS A 80 -3.56 4.49 5.35
N GLY A 81 -2.61 3.69 5.81
CA GLY A 81 -2.28 3.54 7.22
C GLY A 81 -0.79 3.40 7.43
N VAL A 82 -0.29 3.90 8.55
CA VAL A 82 1.06 3.55 9.03
C VAL A 82 0.91 2.36 9.98
N ILE A 83 1.79 1.37 9.90
CA ILE A 83 1.68 0.15 10.72
C ILE A 83 1.75 0.48 12.23
N SER A 84 2.39 1.58 12.62
CA SER A 84 2.32 2.08 14.01
C SER A 84 0.91 2.49 14.45
N ASP A 85 0.06 2.90 13.51
CA ASP A 85 -1.34 3.29 13.75
C ASP A 85 -2.24 2.05 13.85
N TRP A 86 -1.75 0.90 13.34
CA TRP A 86 -2.43 -0.37 13.43
C TRP A 86 -1.92 -1.07 14.70
N ALA A 87 -2.71 -1.03 15.76
CA ALA A 87 -2.49 -1.89 16.93
C ALA A 87 -2.78 -3.35 16.55
N VAL A 88 -1.95 -3.96 15.71
CA VAL A 88 -2.15 -5.33 15.23
C VAL A 88 -1.70 -6.28 16.34
N MET A 89 -2.63 -7.06 16.88
CA MET A 89 -2.30 -8.31 17.56
C MET A 89 -1.94 -9.34 16.49
N GLY A 90 -0.65 -9.69 16.42
CA GLY A 90 -0.14 -10.69 15.49
C GLY A 90 1.30 -11.05 15.83
N ASN A 91 1.71 -12.28 15.52
CA ASN A 91 3.07 -12.73 15.81
C ASN A 91 4.08 -12.02 14.91
N ARG A 92 5.19 -11.57 15.51
CA ARG A 92 6.31 -10.96 14.79
C ARG A 92 6.89 -11.96 13.79
N VAL A 93 6.79 -11.66 12.50
CA VAL A 93 7.51 -12.42 11.45
C VAL A 93 8.95 -11.90 11.37
N ASP A 94 9.92 -12.78 11.58
CA ASP A 94 11.34 -12.46 11.42
C ASP A 94 11.76 -12.67 9.95
N TYR A 95 11.90 -11.56 9.21
CA TYR A 95 12.26 -11.56 7.79
C TYR A 95 13.66 -12.14 7.52
N LYS A 96 14.51 -12.36 8.54
CA LYS A 96 15.78 -13.07 8.37
C LYS A 96 15.61 -14.58 8.12
N ALA A 97 14.42 -15.13 8.35
CA ALA A 97 14.13 -16.56 8.18
C ALA A 97 13.64 -16.93 6.77
N LEU A 98 13.20 -15.95 5.96
CA LEU A 98 12.61 -16.17 4.62
C LEU A 98 13.66 -16.16 3.49
N THR A 99 14.92 -15.86 3.79
CA THR A 99 16.04 -15.99 2.86
C THR A 99 16.73 -17.36 3.05
N ARG A 100 16.10 -18.42 2.54
CA ARG A 100 16.75 -19.70 2.22
C ARG A 100 16.19 -20.30 0.95
#